data_AF-A0A851TRD3-F1
#
_entry.id   AF-A0A851TRD3-F1
#
_cell.length_a   1.000
_cell.length_b   1.000
_cell.length_c   1.000
_cell.angle_alpha   90.00
_cell.angle_beta   90.00
_cell.angle_gamma   90.00
#
_symmetry.space_group_name_H-M   'P 1'
#
loop_
_entity.id
_entity.type
_entity.pdbx_description
1 polymer ?
#
loop_
_entity_poly.entity_id
_entity_poly.type
_entity_poly.pdbx_seq_one_letter_code
_entity_poly.pdbx_strand_id
1 'polypeptide(L)'
;AAPEPRLPPCVSGYHTVQRTYGCDLLENGEIRGYHQFAYDGKDFIALDKDMLTYTAADDGAVITKRKWEHEGEPERWKNYLEHTCIEWLQKYVEYGKAALERRERPDVKVSGKESAGFLTLSCRAH
;
A
#
# COMPACT_ATOMS: atom_id res chain seq x y z
N ALA A 1 -6.33 -35.57 0.45
CA ALA A 1 -5.75 -34.68 1.47
C ALA A 1 -4.89 -33.64 0.75
N ALA A 2 -5.11 -32.34 0.96
CA ALA A 2 -4.21 -31.32 0.44
C ALA A 2 -2.86 -31.46 1.16
N PRO A 3 -1.71 -31.36 0.46
CA PRO A 3 -0.41 -31.42 1.11
C PRO A 3 -0.28 -30.31 2.16
N GLU A 4 0.29 -30.64 3.32
CA GLU A 4 0.63 -29.65 4.34
C GLU A 4 1.68 -28.68 3.78
N PRO A 5 1.48 -27.36 3.95
CA PRO A 5 2.47 -26.38 3.52
C PRO A 5 3.76 -26.60 4.32
N ARG A 6 4.87 -26.83 3.61
CA ARG A 6 6.19 -26.94 4.23
C ARG A 6 6.62 -25.56 4.71
N LEU A 7 6.64 -25.37 6.03
CA LEU A 7 7.17 -24.15 6.63
C LEU A 7 8.68 -24.05 6.34
N PRO A 8 9.18 -22.88 5.89
CA PRO A 8 10.61 -22.66 5.81
C PRO A 8 11.23 -22.73 7.23
N PRO A 9 12.51 -23.12 7.35
CA PRO A 9 13.19 -23.18 8.64
C PRO A 9 13.22 -21.80 9.29
N CYS A 10 13.05 -21.76 10.63
CA CYS A 10 13.16 -20.53 11.40
C CYS A 10 14.56 -19.94 11.23
N VAL A 11 14.63 -18.74 10.66
CA VAL A 11 15.88 -18.01 10.49
C VAL A 11 16.07 -17.08 11.69
N SER A 12 17.30 -16.97 12.20
CA SER A 12 17.64 -16.04 13.27
C SER A 12 18.15 -14.72 12.67
N GLY A 13 17.73 -13.59 13.23
CA GLY A 13 18.12 -12.27 12.75
C GLY A 13 17.08 -11.21 13.07
N TYR A 14 17.29 -10.01 12.53
CA TYR A 14 16.28 -8.96 12.54
C TYR A 14 15.36 -9.14 11.34
N HIS A 15 14.07 -9.21 11.60
CA HIS A 15 13.03 -9.36 10.59
C HIS A 15 12.00 -8.24 10.72
N THR A 16 11.33 -7.95 9.61
CA THR A 16 10.35 -6.86 9.53
C THR A 16 9.05 -7.36 8.94
N VAL A 17 7.94 -6.93 9.53
CA VAL A 17 6.60 -7.08 8.97
C VAL A 17 6.09 -5.69 8.63
N GLN A 18 5.62 -5.52 7.40
CA GLN A 18 5.08 -4.28 6.88
C GLN A 18 3.62 -4.51 6.52
N ARG A 19 2.77 -3.53 6.81
CA ARG A 19 1.34 -3.58 6.51
C ARG A 19 0.93 -2.30 5.81
N THR A 20 0.32 -2.45 4.65
CA THR A 20 -0.17 -1.34 3.83
C THR A 20 -1.65 -1.57 3.55
N TYR A 21 -2.49 -0.61 3.91
CA TYR A 21 -3.92 -0.68 3.68
C TYR A 21 -4.52 0.72 3.55
N GLY A 22 -5.61 0.83 2.79
CA GLY A 22 -6.26 2.11 2.53
C GLY A 22 -7.27 2.00 1.41
N CYS A 23 -7.98 3.09 1.17
CA CYS A 23 -8.94 3.22 0.10
C CYS A 23 -8.73 4.53 -0.65
N ASP A 24 -9.06 4.51 -1.94
CA ASP A 24 -9.06 5.68 -2.81
C ASP A 24 -10.46 5.88 -3.35
N LEU A 25 -10.92 7.13 -3.36
CA LEU A 25 -12.13 7.55 -4.06
C LEU A 25 -11.70 8.35 -5.29
N LEU A 26 -11.86 7.74 -6.47
CA LEU A 26 -11.45 8.35 -7.74
C LEU A 26 -12.49 9.37 -8.23
N GLU A 27 -12.08 10.25 -9.14
CA GLU A 27 -12.96 11.30 -9.69
C GLU A 27 -14.19 10.74 -10.41
N ASN A 28 -14.09 9.54 -11.00
CA ASN A 28 -15.19 8.82 -11.64
C ASN A 28 -16.15 8.14 -10.64
N GLY A 29 -15.90 8.28 -9.33
CA GLY A 29 -16.65 7.63 -8.25
C GLY A 29 -16.25 6.17 -7.99
N GLU A 30 -15.25 5.64 -8.70
CA GLU A 30 -14.72 4.29 -8.45
C GLU A 30 -14.00 4.25 -7.10
N ILE A 31 -14.28 3.21 -6.33
CA ILE A 31 -13.65 2.95 -5.04
C ILE A 31 -12.61 1.85 -5.20
N ARG A 32 -11.34 2.19 -4.91
CA ARG A 32 -10.26 1.22 -4.79
C ARG A 32 -9.95 0.98 -3.33
N GLY A 33 -9.60 -0.24 -2.99
CA GLY A 33 -9.23 -0.63 -1.63
C GLY A 33 -8.12 -1.66 -1.68
N TYR A 34 -7.14 -1.52 -0.81
CA TYR A 34 -6.01 -2.43 -0.72
C TYR A 34 -5.76 -2.81 0.74
N HIS A 35 -5.28 -4.04 0.93
CA HIS A 35 -4.86 -4.56 2.21
C HIS A 35 -3.80 -5.64 1.95
N GLN A 36 -2.55 -5.33 2.29
CA GLN A 36 -1.40 -6.17 1.95
C GLN A 36 -0.34 -6.13 3.04
N PHE A 37 0.41 -7.21 3.11
CA PHE A 37 1.54 -7.39 4.02
C PHE A 37 2.79 -7.76 3.25
N ALA A 38 3.92 -7.25 3.74
CA ALA A 38 5.25 -7.59 3.29
C ALA A 38 6.09 -8.14 4.46
N TYR A 39 7.03 -9.03 4.15
CA TYR A 39 8.00 -9.58 5.08
C TYR A 39 9.40 -9.34 4.52
N ASP A 40 10.27 -8.68 5.28
CA ASP A 40 11.63 -8.31 4.86
C ASP A 40 11.68 -7.61 3.50
N GLY A 41 10.73 -6.68 3.27
CA GLY A 41 10.62 -5.89 2.05
C GLY A 41 10.05 -6.64 0.84
N LYS A 42 9.63 -7.90 0.98
CA LYS A 42 9.02 -8.71 -0.09
C LYS A 42 7.53 -8.92 0.18
N ASP A 43 6.74 -8.97 -0.88
CA ASP A 43 5.31 -9.26 -0.78
C ASP A 43 5.08 -10.62 -0.08
N PHE A 44 4.15 -10.64 0.85
CA PHE A 44 3.84 -11.83 1.65
C PHE A 44 2.40 -12.31 1.41
N ILE A 45 1.41 -11.44 1.63
CA ILE A 45 -0.01 -11.76 1.40
C ILE A 45 -0.79 -10.49 1.09
N ALA A 46 -1.74 -10.56 0.15
CA ALA A 46 -2.59 -9.42 -0.24
C ALA A 46 -4.04 -9.85 -0.42
N LEU A 47 -4.98 -9.00 -0.01
CA LEU A 47 -6.41 -9.21 -0.21
C LEU A 47 -6.78 -9.03 -1.68
N ASP A 48 -7.41 -10.04 -2.26
CA ASP A 48 -8.22 -9.89 -3.47
C ASP A 48 -9.67 -9.64 -3.03
N LYS A 49 -10.05 -8.36 -3.05
CA LYS A 49 -11.36 -7.88 -2.57
C LYS A 49 -12.51 -8.30 -3.49
N ASP A 50 -12.22 -8.54 -4.77
CA ASP A 50 -13.25 -8.89 -5.75
C ASP A 50 -13.54 -10.38 -5.73
N MET A 51 -12.51 -11.20 -5.52
CA MET A 51 -12.65 -12.64 -5.34
C MET A 51 -12.90 -13.07 -3.88
N LEU A 52 -12.88 -12.13 -2.93
CA LEU A 52 -13.03 -12.40 -1.49
C LEU A 52 -12.06 -13.49 -0.98
N THR A 53 -10.81 -13.39 -1.40
CA THR A 53 -9.73 -14.34 -1.07
C THR A 53 -8.45 -13.57 -0.81
N TYR A 54 -7.43 -14.23 -0.27
CA TYR A 54 -6.08 -13.68 -0.22
C TYR A 54 -5.17 -14.32 -1.26
N THR A 55 -4.32 -13.52 -1.88
CA THR A 55 -3.20 -14.00 -2.69
C THR A 55 -1.97 -14.13 -1.80
N ALA A 56 -1.52 -15.37 -1.58
CA ALA A 56 -0.28 -15.67 -0.87
C ALA A 56 0.90 -15.61 -1.86
N ALA A 57 1.85 -14.70 -1.61
CA ALA A 57 3.05 -14.54 -2.44
C ALA A 57 4.22 -15.40 -1.93
N ASP A 58 4.17 -15.82 -0.67
CA ASP A 58 5.15 -16.70 -0.03
C ASP A 58 4.48 -18.00 0.45
N ASP A 59 5.21 -19.12 0.43
CA ASP A 59 4.68 -20.42 0.87
C ASP A 59 4.26 -20.39 2.35
N GLY A 60 4.96 -19.63 3.19
CA GLY A 60 4.62 -19.41 4.59
C GLY A 60 3.31 -18.63 4.77
N ALA A 61 2.90 -17.82 3.78
CA ALA A 61 1.65 -17.07 3.83
C ALA A 61 0.41 -17.93 3.56
N VAL A 62 0.56 -19.14 3.00
CA VAL A 62 -0.58 -20.04 2.71
C VAL A 62 -1.33 -20.43 3.98
N ILE A 63 -0.62 -20.55 5.11
CA ILE A 63 -1.23 -20.85 6.41
C ILE A 63 -2.12 -19.70 6.87
N THR A 64 -1.61 -18.47 6.77
CA THR A 64 -2.35 -17.25 7.10
C THR A 64 -3.57 -17.09 6.18
N LYS A 65 -3.41 -17.29 4.87
CA LYS A 65 -4.51 -17.29 3.89
C LYS A 65 -5.64 -18.21 4.34
N ARG A 66 -5.35 -19.50 4.57
CA ARG A 66 -6.37 -20.50 4.96
C ARG A 66 -7.09 -20.11 6.25
N LYS A 67 -6.34 -19.60 7.24
CA LYS A 67 -6.90 -19.16 8.52
C LYS A 67 -7.86 -17.97 8.33
N TRP A 68 -7.39 -16.91 7.66
CA TRP A 68 -8.17 -15.69 7.47
C TRP A 68 -9.42 -15.91 6.61
N GLU A 69 -9.33 -16.72 5.56
CA GLU A 69 -10.49 -17.08 4.75
C GLU A 69 -11.51 -17.91 5.54
N HIS A 70 -11.05 -18.81 6.41
CA HIS A 70 -11.95 -19.55 7.31
C HIS A 70 -12.63 -18.65 8.35
N GLU A 71 -11.95 -17.60 8.80
CA GLU A 71 -12.46 -16.64 9.80
C GLU A 71 -13.35 -15.54 9.19
N GLY A 72 -13.53 -15.49 7.85
CA GLY A 72 -14.31 -14.46 7.17
C GLY A 72 -13.64 -13.07 7.17
N GLU A 73 -12.30 -13.04 7.26
CA GLU A 73 -11.54 -11.80 7.16
C GLU A 73 -11.69 -11.08 5.81
N PRO A 74 -11.77 -11.75 4.64
CA PRO A 74 -11.93 -11.07 3.35
C PRO A 74 -13.17 -10.16 3.32
N GLU A 75 -14.31 -10.64 3.78
CA GLU A 75 -15.57 -9.89 3.84
C GLU A 75 -15.47 -8.72 4.82
N ARG A 76 -14.87 -8.95 5.99
CA ARG A 76 -14.66 -7.89 6.99
C ARG A 76 -13.82 -6.75 6.43
N TRP A 77 -12.74 -7.08 5.71
CA TRP A 77 -11.88 -6.08 5.08
C TRP A 77 -12.55 -5.41 3.88
N LYS A 78 -13.29 -6.14 3.04
CA LYS A 78 -14.08 -5.55 1.96
C LYS A 78 -15.04 -4.49 2.51
N ASN A 79 -15.81 -4.83 3.55
CA ASN A 79 -16.76 -3.90 4.16
C ASN A 79 -16.05 -2.65 4.72
N TYR A 80 -14.91 -2.82 5.39
CA TYR A 80 -14.12 -1.68 5.87
C TYR A 80 -13.64 -0.80 4.71
N LEU A 81 -13.10 -1.39 3.65
CA LEU A 81 -12.50 -0.67 2.53
C LEU A 81 -13.53 0.05 1.65
N GLU A 82 -14.71 -0.55 1.45
CA GLU A 82 -15.76 0.01 0.58
C GLU A 82 -16.67 1.01 1.30
N HIS A 83 -16.80 0.91 2.62
CA HIS A 83 -17.70 1.76 3.39
C HIS A 83 -16.96 2.61 4.42
N THR A 84 -16.48 1.99 5.50
CA THR A 84 -15.91 2.72 6.64
C THR A 84 -14.76 3.63 6.22
N CYS A 85 -13.83 3.12 5.41
CA CYS A 85 -12.68 3.88 4.95
C CYS A 85 -13.10 5.10 4.12
N ILE A 86 -14.07 4.94 3.21
CA ILE A 86 -14.57 6.02 2.35
C ILE A 86 -15.32 7.08 3.15
N GLU A 87 -16.19 6.66 4.08
CA GLU A 87 -16.91 7.58 4.97
C GLU A 87 -15.96 8.45 5.80
N TRP A 88 -14.89 7.85 6.32
CA TRP A 88 -13.87 8.58 7.07
C TRP A 88 -12.99 9.45 6.16
N LEU A 89 -12.62 8.96 4.98
CA LEU A 89 -11.85 9.72 4.00
C LEU A 89 -12.57 11.01 3.61
N GLN A 90 -13.87 10.93 3.28
CA GLN A 90 -14.67 12.10 2.95
C GLN A 90 -14.71 13.13 4.09
N LYS A 91 -14.85 12.67 5.35
CA LYS A 91 -14.78 13.57 6.52
C LYS A 91 -13.42 14.25 6.66
N TYR A 92 -12.33 13.51 6.49
CA TYR A 92 -10.98 14.07 6.60
C TYR A 92 -10.65 15.06 5.49
N VAL A 93 -11.12 14.80 4.27
CA VAL A 93 -11.02 15.75 3.15
C VAL A 93 -11.76 17.04 3.49
N GLU A 94 -12.98 16.96 4.03
CA GLU A 94 -13.72 18.15 4.44
C GLU A 94 -13.05 18.91 5.60
N TYR A 95 -12.57 18.19 6.63
CA TYR A 95 -11.87 18.80 7.77
C TYR A 95 -10.56 19.48 7.35
N GLY A 96 -9.83 18.87 6.43
CA GLY A 96 -8.53 19.32 5.96
C GLY A 96 -8.58 20.20 4.70
N LYS A 97 -9.77 20.51 4.18
CA LYS A 97 -9.95 21.07 2.83
C LYS A 97 -9.04 22.26 2.54
N ALA A 98 -9.01 23.25 3.43
CA ALA A 98 -8.18 24.44 3.26
C ALA A 98 -6.67 24.14 3.18
N ALA A 99 -6.20 23.10 3.88
CA ALA A 99 -4.79 22.69 3.82
C ALA A 99 -4.51 21.82 2.60
N LEU A 100 -5.41 20.90 2.25
CA LEU A 100 -5.28 20.00 1.09
C LEU A 100 -5.37 20.75 -0.25
N GLU A 101 -6.20 21.78 -0.34
CA GLU A 101 -6.35 22.62 -1.54
C GLU A 101 -5.34 23.77 -1.59
N ARG A 102 -4.48 23.91 -0.57
CA ARG A 102 -3.47 24.98 -0.50
C ARG A 102 -2.46 24.82 -1.64
N ARG A 103 -2.22 25.92 -2.37
CA ARG A 103 -1.23 25.98 -3.44
C ARG A 103 -0.08 26.89 -3.03
N GLU A 104 1.11 26.31 -2.90
CA GLU A 104 2.35 27.05 -2.66
C GLU A 104 3.18 27.06 -3.95
N ARG A 105 3.77 28.22 -4.28
CA ARG A 105 4.62 28.34 -5.46
C ARG A 105 6.02 27.83 -5.10
N PRO A 106 6.61 26.93 -5.89
CA PRO A 106 7.97 26.48 -5.62
C PRO A 106 8.97 27.60 -5.89
N ASP A 107 10.05 27.63 -5.11
CA ASP A 107 11.21 28.48 -5.39
C ASP A 107 12.12 27.77 -6.39
N VAL A 108 12.25 28.32 -7.61
CA VAL A 108 12.96 27.66 -8.71
C VAL A 108 14.36 28.24 -8.87
N LYS A 109 15.38 27.36 -8.84
CA LYS A 109 16.78 27.72 -9.04
C LYS A 109 17.37 26.96 -10.21
N VAL A 110 17.90 27.72 -11.17
CA VAL A 110 18.65 27.20 -12.32
C VAL A 110 20.14 27.45 -12.08
N SER A 111 20.95 26.43 -12.30
CA SER A 111 22.41 26.52 -12.16
C SER A 111 23.09 25.76 -13.29
N GLY A 112 24.26 26.24 -13.70
CA GLY A 112 25.13 25.58 -14.67
C GLY A 112 26.48 25.28 -14.04
N LYS A 113 27.02 24.08 -14.28
CA LYS A 113 28.38 23.70 -13.88
C LYS A 113 29.10 23.12 -15.08
N GLU A 114 30.20 23.75 -15.47
CA GLU A 114 31.10 23.22 -16.48
C GLU A 114 32.10 22.26 -15.84
N SER A 115 32.27 21.08 -16.43
CA SER A 115 33.20 20.06 -15.95
C SER A 115 33.62 19.16 -17.12
N ALA A 116 34.91 18.91 -17.26
CA ALA A 116 35.48 18.06 -18.32
C ALA A 116 35.00 18.43 -19.74
N GLY A 117 34.79 19.73 -20.01
CA GLY A 117 34.35 20.23 -21.32
C GLY A 117 32.85 20.11 -21.60
N PHE A 118 32.05 19.69 -20.61
CA PHE A 118 30.58 19.66 -20.70
C PHE A 118 29.94 20.64 -19.74
N LEU A 119 28.94 21.38 -20.20
CA LEU A 119 28.08 22.21 -19.35
C LEU A 119 26.89 21.38 -18.85
N THR A 120 26.86 21.10 -17.55
CA THR A 120 25.71 20.46 -16.89
C THR A 120 24.76 21.53 -16.38
N LEU A 121 23.51 21.52 -16.86
CA LEU A 121 22.45 22.39 -16.36
C LEU A 121 21.59 21.63 -15.35
N SER A 122 21.24 22.28 -14.24
CA SER A 122 20.36 21.74 -13.19
C SER A 122 19.26 22.74 -12.89
N CYS A 123 18.00 22.27 -12.92
CA CYS A 123 16.82 23.00 -12.45
C CYS A 123 16.31 22.33 -11.18
N ARG A 124 16.16 23.10 -10.09
CA ARG A 124 15.64 22.63 -8.80
C ARG A 124 14.43 23.48 -8.41
N ALA A 125 13.34 22.83 -8.07
CA ALA A 125 12.16 23.44 -7.46
C ALA A 125 12.12 23.05 -5.99
N HIS A 126 12.07 24.03 -5.10
CA HIS A 126 12.00 23.87 -3.65
C HIS A 126 10.59 24.16 -3.15
#